data_AF-A0A8S9IHC9-F1
#
_entry.id   AF-A0A8S9IHC9-F1
#
_cell.length_a   1.000
_cell.length_b   1.000
_cell.length_c   1.000
_cell.angle_alpha   90.00
_cell.angle_beta   90.00
_cell.angle_gamma   90.00
#
_symmetry.space_group_name_H-M   'P 1'
#
loop_
_entity.id
_entity.type
_entity.pdbx_description
1 polymer ?
#
loop_
_entity_poly.entity_id
_entity_poly.type
_entity_poly.pdbx_seq_one_letter_code
_entity_poly.pdbx_strand_id
1 'polypeptide(L)'
;MRCRDSISKLPDEILGKILSLVPTKVAASTSVLSKRWRNLMVLVDNLCFDESMAFHFCCESMPVFNNLLNLSIESHKKKGWQVMPLLLKSCPNLHALAMKGLVHRVTNKCGDACACSPKKNHKHKKMKIVKEEKVCCLESCQVKVLKISEYGGSFQELKQMKHFLGKLKCLETVKVCFNANNNNEFLQANLMALPRASSECNLQFL
;
A
#
# COMPACT_ATOMS: atom_id res chain seq x y z
N MET A 1 28.49 -35.00 11.67
CA MET A 1 27.36 -34.64 12.55
C MET A 1 26.42 -33.73 11.78
N ARG A 2 25.15 -34.11 11.58
CA ARG A 2 24.14 -33.19 11.02
C ARG A 2 23.78 -32.19 12.11
N CYS A 3 24.02 -30.90 11.87
CA CYS A 3 23.52 -29.84 12.74
C CYS A 3 21.99 -30.00 12.80
N ARG A 4 21.42 -30.27 13.98
CA ARG A 4 19.97 -30.35 14.13
C ARG A 4 19.40 -28.97 13.84
N ASP A 5 18.48 -28.90 12.88
CA ASP A 5 17.75 -27.66 12.60
C ASP A 5 16.81 -27.36 13.77
N SER A 6 17.33 -26.61 14.75
CA SER A 6 16.58 -26.17 15.93
C SER A 6 15.54 -25.10 15.58
N ILE A 7 15.72 -24.38 14.47
CA ILE A 7 14.81 -23.31 14.04
C ILE A 7 13.48 -23.95 13.61
N SER A 8 13.53 -25.08 12.90
CA SER A 8 12.33 -25.84 12.50
C SER A 8 11.46 -26.32 13.67
N LYS A 9 11.97 -26.32 14.91
CA LYS A 9 11.22 -26.73 16.11
C LYS A 9 10.50 -25.60 16.83
N LEU A 10 10.79 -24.35 16.49
CA LEU A 10 10.15 -23.19 17.12
C LEU A 10 8.67 -23.11 16.72
N PRO A 11 7.76 -22.64 17.60
CA PRO A 11 6.37 -22.36 17.24
C PRO A 11 6.23 -21.27 16.15
N ASP A 12 5.12 -21.29 15.41
CA ASP A 12 4.88 -20.36 14.29
C ASP A 12 4.84 -18.90 14.77
N GLU A 13 4.33 -18.64 15.97
CA GLU A 13 4.28 -17.31 16.56
C GLU A 13 5.68 -16.75 16.81
N ILE A 14 6.62 -17.61 17.19
CA ILE A 14 8.03 -17.22 17.41
C ILE A 14 8.72 -17.01 16.07
N LEU A 15 8.49 -17.89 15.10
CA LEU A 15 9.04 -17.72 13.76
C LEU A 15 8.50 -16.46 13.08
N GLY A 16 7.21 -16.16 13.23
CA GLY A 16 6.58 -14.93 12.75
C GLY A 16 7.22 -13.68 13.35
N LYS A 17 7.50 -13.69 14.66
CA LYS A 17 8.26 -12.61 15.32
C LYS A 17 9.68 -12.48 14.79
N ILE A 18 10.37 -13.58 14.48
CA ILE A 18 11.70 -13.52 13.87
C ILE A 18 11.60 -12.89 12.47
N LEU A 19 10.59 -13.27 11.69
CA LEU A 19 10.36 -12.71 10.35
C LEU A 19 10.01 -11.21 10.39
N SER A 20 9.32 -10.72 11.44
CA SER A 20 9.03 -9.30 11.59
C SER A 20 10.24 -8.45 11.99
N LEU A 21 11.31 -9.08 12.48
CA LEU A 21 12.56 -8.40 12.84
C LEU A 21 13.55 -8.27 11.68
N VAL A 22 13.31 -8.97 10.56
CA VAL A 22 14.17 -8.89 9.36
C VAL A 22 13.49 -8.07 8.25
N PRO A 23 14.25 -7.51 7.30
CA PRO A 23 13.66 -6.79 6.17
C PRO A 23 12.64 -7.66 5.43
N THR A 24 11.52 -7.08 5.00
CA THR A 24 10.42 -7.82 4.37
C THR A 24 10.87 -8.71 3.21
N LYS A 25 11.82 -8.25 2.39
CA LYS A 25 12.38 -9.03 1.29
C LYS A 25 13.12 -10.28 1.75
N VAL A 26 13.83 -10.19 2.87
CA VAL A 26 14.51 -11.32 3.51
C VAL A 26 13.48 -12.27 4.11
N ALA A 27 12.44 -11.75 4.76
CA ALA A 27 11.35 -12.59 5.26
C ALA A 27 10.65 -13.35 4.12
N ALA A 28 10.30 -12.64 3.04
CA ALA A 28 9.65 -13.22 1.87
C ALA A 28 10.51 -14.27 1.15
N SER A 29 11.85 -14.14 1.17
CA SER A 29 12.72 -15.15 0.57
C SER A 29 12.71 -16.46 1.36
N THR A 30 12.41 -16.45 2.67
CA THR A 30 12.25 -17.70 3.45
C THR A 30 11.07 -18.56 2.99
N SER A 31 10.12 -17.98 2.22
CA SER A 31 8.97 -18.71 1.67
C SER A 31 9.35 -19.90 0.77
N VAL A 32 10.56 -19.92 0.21
CA VAL A 32 11.04 -21.05 -0.61
C VAL A 32 11.53 -22.22 0.21
N LEU A 33 11.77 -22.04 1.53
CA LEU A 33 12.29 -23.09 2.40
C LEU A 33 11.27 -24.19 2.67
N SER A 34 9.98 -23.83 2.84
CA SER A 34 8.88 -24.78 2.96
C SER A 34 7.51 -24.08 2.86
N LYS A 35 6.43 -24.87 2.73
CA LYS A 35 5.05 -24.38 2.85
C LYS A 35 4.78 -23.68 4.19
N ARG A 36 5.41 -24.14 5.28
CA ARG A 36 5.28 -23.53 6.61
C ARG A 36 5.83 -22.11 6.60
N TRP A 37 7.08 -21.95 6.17
CA TRP A 37 7.75 -20.63 6.07
C TRP A 37 7.02 -19.67 5.14
N ARG A 38 6.41 -20.16 4.06
CA ARG A 38 5.52 -19.34 3.20
C ARG A 38 4.33 -18.76 3.96
N ASN A 39 3.68 -19.57 4.79
CA ASN A 39 2.48 -19.16 5.52
C ASN A 39 2.77 -18.23 6.70
N LEU A 40 4.00 -18.20 7.22
CA LEU A 40 4.38 -17.31 8.33
C LEU A 40 4.37 -15.82 7.96
N MET A 41 4.43 -15.47 6.66
CA MET A 41 4.37 -14.08 6.21
C MET A 41 3.09 -13.34 6.65
N VAL A 42 2.00 -14.06 6.96
CA VAL A 42 0.76 -13.45 7.44
C VAL A 42 0.81 -13.01 8.90
N LEU A 43 1.82 -13.47 9.64
CA LEU A 43 2.03 -13.13 11.06
C LEU A 43 2.82 -11.83 11.24
N VAL A 44 3.39 -11.31 10.15
CA VAL A 44 4.20 -10.09 10.18
C VAL A 44 3.26 -8.87 10.33
N ASP A 45 3.61 -7.96 11.23
CA ASP A 45 2.84 -6.76 11.57
C ASP A 45 3.24 -5.51 10.77
N ASN A 46 4.38 -5.58 10.08
CA ASN A 46 4.96 -4.54 9.24
C ASN A 46 5.41 -5.12 7.88
N LEU A 47 4.92 -4.55 6.78
CA LEU A 47 5.21 -5.07 5.45
C LEU A 47 5.59 -3.96 4.48
N CYS A 48 6.75 -4.08 3.83
CA CYS A 48 7.19 -3.15 2.80
C CYS A 48 7.06 -3.79 1.41
N PHE A 49 6.07 -3.36 0.64
CA PHE A 49 5.89 -3.76 -0.75
C PHE A 49 6.79 -2.93 -1.67
N ASP A 50 7.81 -3.59 -2.21
CA ASP A 50 8.71 -3.07 -3.23
C ASP A 50 8.57 -3.81 -4.56
N GLU A 51 9.44 -3.45 -5.51
CA GLU A 51 9.50 -4.00 -6.85
C GLU A 51 9.59 -5.54 -6.92
N SER A 52 10.19 -6.18 -5.91
CA SER A 52 10.51 -7.61 -5.85
C SER A 52 9.40 -8.46 -5.23
N MET A 53 8.57 -7.86 -4.38
CA MET A 53 7.47 -8.52 -3.66
C MET A 53 6.35 -9.03 -4.57
N ALA A 54 6.13 -8.38 -5.73
CA ALA A 54 5.08 -8.76 -6.67
C ALA A 54 5.21 -10.23 -7.14
N PHE A 55 6.43 -10.75 -7.28
CA PHE A 55 6.68 -12.11 -7.74
C PHE A 55 6.38 -13.17 -6.68
N HIS A 56 6.42 -12.83 -5.39
CA HIS A 56 6.24 -13.80 -4.30
C HIS A 56 4.77 -14.19 -4.06
N PHE A 57 3.82 -13.29 -4.35
CA PHE A 57 2.39 -13.52 -4.07
C PHE A 57 1.56 -13.85 -5.32
N CYS A 58 2.17 -13.95 -6.51
CA CYS A 58 1.43 -14.09 -7.77
C CYS A 58 1.07 -15.52 -8.19
N CYS A 59 1.46 -16.56 -7.45
CA CYS A 59 1.19 -17.95 -7.84
C CYS A 59 0.00 -18.61 -7.12
N GLU A 60 -0.52 -18.03 -6.04
CA GLU A 60 -1.70 -18.49 -5.29
C GLU A 60 -2.53 -17.27 -4.86
N SER A 61 -3.78 -17.44 -4.41
CA SER A 61 -4.62 -16.32 -3.93
C SER A 61 -3.90 -15.49 -2.88
N MET A 62 -3.95 -14.15 -2.99
CA MET A 62 -3.32 -13.22 -2.03
C MET A 62 -3.75 -13.58 -0.60
N PRO A 63 -2.82 -13.82 0.34
CA PRO A 63 -3.16 -14.18 1.70
C PRO A 63 -3.77 -12.98 2.45
N VAL A 64 -4.62 -13.26 3.43
CA VAL A 64 -5.18 -12.23 4.31
C VAL A 64 -4.24 -12.01 5.50
N PHE A 65 -3.80 -10.76 5.68
CA PHE A 65 -2.89 -10.33 6.73
C PHE A 65 -3.67 -9.73 7.90
N ASN A 66 -4.24 -10.60 8.76
CA ASN A 66 -5.05 -10.16 9.90
C ASN A 66 -4.26 -9.40 10.97
N ASN A 67 -2.95 -9.64 11.05
CA ASN A 67 -2.07 -9.02 12.06
C ASN A 67 -1.34 -7.78 11.53
N LEU A 68 -1.49 -7.46 10.25
CA LEU A 68 -0.74 -6.36 9.64
C LEU A 68 -1.36 -5.02 10.01
N LEU A 69 -0.62 -4.24 10.78
CA LEU A 69 -1.02 -2.91 11.22
C LEU A 69 -0.38 -1.83 10.37
N ASN A 70 0.82 -2.07 9.82
CA ASN A 70 1.55 -1.08 9.04
C ASN A 70 1.96 -1.65 7.68
N LEU A 71 1.58 -0.94 6.62
CA LEU A 71 1.90 -1.27 5.24
C LEU A 71 2.67 -0.11 4.63
N SER A 72 3.85 -0.37 4.09
CA SER A 72 4.64 0.58 3.32
C SER A 72 4.66 0.17 1.86
N ILE A 73 4.48 1.11 0.93
CA ILE A 73 4.51 0.89 -0.52
C ILE A 73 5.43 1.92 -1.16
N GLU A 74 6.38 1.47 -1.97
CA GLU A 74 7.22 2.34 -2.78
C GLU A 74 6.65 2.47 -4.20
N SER A 75 6.35 3.70 -4.61
CA SER A 75 5.81 3.99 -5.94
C SER A 75 6.93 4.13 -6.96
N HIS A 76 6.71 3.60 -8.16
CA HIS A 76 7.68 3.69 -9.25
C HIS A 76 7.04 4.22 -10.54
N LYS A 77 7.72 5.17 -11.19
CA LYS A 77 7.30 5.76 -12.48
C LYS A 77 7.12 4.74 -13.61
N LYS A 78 7.73 3.55 -13.49
CA LYS A 78 7.68 2.47 -14.50
C LYS A 78 6.57 1.44 -14.25
N LYS A 79 6.02 1.36 -13.03
CA LYS A 79 5.02 0.36 -12.62
C LYS A 79 3.69 1.01 -12.28
N GLY A 80 2.60 0.30 -12.52
CA GLY A 80 1.27 0.76 -12.11
C GLY A 80 0.94 0.29 -10.70
N TRP A 81 -0.22 0.72 -10.21
CA TRP A 81 -0.74 0.33 -8.89
C TRP A 81 -1.74 -0.83 -8.98
N GLN A 82 -1.61 -1.72 -9.96
CA GLN A 82 -2.57 -2.81 -10.16
C GLN A 82 -2.73 -3.71 -8.93
N VAL A 83 -1.65 -3.88 -8.16
CA VAL A 83 -1.59 -4.74 -6.98
C VAL A 83 -2.14 -4.00 -5.75
N MET A 84 -2.14 -2.67 -5.72
CA MET A 84 -2.48 -1.89 -4.52
C MET A 84 -3.90 -2.15 -3.99
N PRO A 85 -4.97 -2.20 -4.83
CA PRO A 85 -6.30 -2.55 -4.33
C PRO A 85 -6.39 -3.94 -3.72
N LEU A 86 -5.62 -4.91 -4.25
CA LEU A 86 -5.59 -6.27 -3.72
C LEU A 86 -4.89 -6.30 -2.35
N LEU A 87 -3.80 -5.55 -2.20
CA LEU A 87 -3.08 -5.44 -0.92
C LEU A 87 -3.95 -4.82 0.16
N LEU A 88 -4.59 -3.69 -0.14
CA LEU A 88 -5.44 -3.00 0.82
C LEU A 88 -6.61 -3.89 1.28
N LYS A 89 -7.22 -4.66 0.37
CA LYS A 89 -8.27 -5.63 0.71
C LYS A 89 -7.78 -6.82 1.52
N SER A 90 -6.50 -7.15 1.39
CA SER A 90 -5.88 -8.26 2.11
C SER A 90 -5.43 -7.86 3.51
N CYS A 91 -5.50 -6.58 3.88
CA CYS A 91 -5.06 -6.06 5.18
C CYS A 91 -6.25 -5.44 5.93
N PRO A 92 -7.20 -6.25 6.46
CA PRO A 92 -8.46 -5.73 7.00
C PRO A 92 -8.29 -4.84 8.24
N ASN A 93 -7.23 -5.06 9.03
CA ASN A 93 -6.95 -4.34 10.27
C ASN A 93 -5.85 -3.27 10.11
N LEU A 94 -5.60 -2.83 8.88
CA LEU A 94 -4.50 -1.91 8.58
C LEU A 94 -4.71 -0.56 9.28
N HIS A 95 -3.78 -0.19 10.17
CA HIS A 95 -3.82 1.04 10.93
C HIS A 95 -3.06 2.19 10.23
N ALA A 96 -1.87 1.91 9.71
CA ALA A 96 -1.03 2.89 9.02
C ALA A 96 -0.65 2.45 7.61
N LEU A 97 -0.83 3.36 6.63
CA LEU A 97 -0.34 3.21 5.27
C LEU A 97 0.78 4.23 5.03
N ALA A 98 1.96 3.76 4.65
CA ALA A 98 3.08 4.58 4.22
C ALA A 98 3.28 4.46 2.71
N MET A 99 3.46 5.59 2.04
CA MET A 99 3.71 5.68 0.60
C MET A 99 4.99 6.47 0.38
N LYS A 100 5.97 5.85 -0.28
CA LYS A 100 7.17 6.54 -0.76
C LYS A 100 6.95 6.95 -2.21
N GLY A 101 6.71 8.25 -2.40
CA GLY A 101 6.22 8.82 -3.65
C GLY A 101 4.79 8.38 -4.02
N LEU A 102 4.11 9.18 -4.84
CA LEU A 102 2.75 8.88 -5.34
C LEU A 102 2.66 8.75 -6.86
N VAL A 103 3.76 9.01 -7.57
CA VAL A 103 3.84 8.94 -9.02
C VAL A 103 4.04 7.49 -9.48
N HIS A 104 3.20 7.05 -10.42
CA HIS A 104 3.25 5.69 -10.98
C HIS A 104 2.89 5.69 -12.48
N ARG A 105 3.21 4.59 -13.18
CA ARG A 105 2.80 4.40 -14.58
C ARG A 105 1.29 4.20 -14.65
N VAL A 106 0.59 5.12 -15.30
CA VAL A 106 -0.85 4.97 -15.55
C VAL A 106 -1.09 3.82 -16.52
N THR A 107 -1.90 2.85 -16.11
CA THR A 107 -2.32 1.71 -16.93
C THR A 107 -3.84 1.54 -16.84
N ASN A 108 -4.43 0.77 -17.75
CA ASN A 108 -5.84 0.37 -17.66
C ASN A 108 -6.14 -0.60 -16.50
N LYS A 109 -5.13 -1.04 -15.75
CA LYS A 109 -5.25 -2.03 -14.68
C LYS A 109 -5.01 -1.45 -13.27
N CYS A 110 -4.73 -0.15 -13.11
CA CYS A 110 -4.36 0.43 -11.81
C CYS A 110 -5.44 0.27 -10.72
N GLY A 111 -6.68 -0.04 -11.10
CA GLY A 111 -7.79 -0.22 -10.16
C GLY A 111 -8.28 1.09 -9.56
N ASP A 112 -8.91 1.00 -8.40
CA ASP A 112 -9.64 2.08 -7.71
C ASP A 112 -8.83 2.78 -6.61
N ALA A 113 -7.63 2.28 -6.29
CA ALA A 113 -6.74 2.91 -5.33
C ALA A 113 -6.02 4.16 -5.89
N CYS A 114 -5.88 4.28 -7.23
CA CYS A 114 -5.40 5.50 -7.88
C CYS A 114 -6.56 6.39 -8.36
N ALA A 115 -6.35 7.71 -8.44
CA ALA A 115 -7.23 8.63 -9.19
C ALA A 115 -6.86 8.76 -10.68
N CYS A 116 -6.05 7.86 -11.19
CA CYS A 116 -5.54 7.91 -12.54
C CYS A 116 -6.63 7.58 -13.56
N SER A 117 -6.72 8.39 -14.62
CA SER A 117 -7.67 8.17 -15.71
C SER A 117 -6.90 7.49 -16.86
N PRO A 118 -7.22 6.24 -17.23
CA PRO A 118 -6.52 5.58 -18.32
C PRO A 118 -6.72 6.39 -19.61
N LYS A 119 -5.66 6.58 -20.40
CA LYS A 119 -5.81 7.13 -21.76
C LYS A 119 -6.70 6.14 -22.53
N LYS A 120 -7.91 6.58 -22.89
CA LYS A 120 -8.80 5.79 -23.75
C LYS A 120 -8.16 5.73 -25.13
N ASN A 121 -7.54 4.62 -25.49
CA ASN A 121 -7.28 4.37 -26.90
C ASN A 121 -8.65 4.15 -27.55
N HIS A 122 -8.98 4.99 -28.54
CA HIS A 122 -10.17 4.81 -29.37
C HIS A 122 -10.13 3.41 -30.00
N LYS A 123 -11.32 2.80 -30.14
CA LYS A 123 -11.59 1.43 -30.59
C LYS A 123 -11.53 0.41 -29.44
N HIS A 124 -12.62 0.27 -28.69
CA HIS A 124 -13.36 -0.98 -28.57
C HIS A 124 -14.71 -0.72 -27.87
N LYS A 125 -15.75 -1.28 -28.49
CA LYS A 125 -17.18 -1.35 -28.17
C LYS A 125 -17.48 -1.23 -26.66
N LYS A 126 -18.39 -0.31 -26.28
CA LYS A 126 -19.03 -0.30 -24.96
C LYS A 126 -19.78 -1.63 -24.77
N MET A 127 -19.16 -2.60 -24.11
CA MET A 127 -19.94 -3.60 -23.39
C MET A 127 -20.48 -2.92 -22.13
N LYS A 128 -21.81 -2.88 -22.04
CA LYS A 128 -22.56 -2.36 -20.89
C LYS A 128 -22.39 -3.38 -19.77
N ILE A 129 -21.27 -3.32 -19.04
CA ILE A 129 -21.09 -4.06 -17.80
C ILE A 129 -22.08 -3.43 -16.81
N VAL A 130 -23.02 -4.25 -16.32
CA VAL A 130 -23.84 -3.91 -15.16
C VAL A 130 -22.88 -3.49 -14.06
N LYS A 131 -22.83 -2.19 -13.76
CA LYS A 131 -22.00 -1.69 -12.68
C LYS A 131 -22.64 -2.17 -11.38
N GLU A 132 -22.20 -3.31 -10.87
CA GLU A 132 -22.16 -3.43 -9.41
C GLU A 132 -21.43 -2.19 -8.91
N GLU A 133 -22.07 -1.42 -8.03
CA GLU A 133 -21.44 -0.29 -7.35
C GLU A 133 -20.34 -0.82 -6.45
N LYS A 134 -19.21 -1.16 -7.07
CA LYS A 134 -18.05 -1.68 -6.37
C LYS A 134 -17.49 -0.55 -5.54
N VAL A 135 -17.69 -0.66 -4.24
CA VAL A 135 -17.11 0.25 -3.25
C VAL A 135 -15.60 0.31 -3.45
N CYS A 136 -15.07 1.54 -3.54
CA CYS A 136 -13.64 1.77 -3.70
C CYS A 136 -12.88 1.11 -2.54
N CYS A 137 -11.78 0.40 -2.83
CA CYS A 137 -11.00 -0.29 -1.79
C CYS A 137 -10.58 0.63 -0.62
N LEU A 138 -10.35 1.93 -0.89
CA LEU A 138 -10.01 2.93 0.10
C LEU A 138 -11.18 3.27 1.04
N GLU A 139 -12.43 3.17 0.58
CA GLU A 139 -13.60 3.45 1.43
C GLU A 139 -13.86 2.35 2.45
N SER A 140 -13.42 1.12 2.16
CA SER A 140 -13.44 0.00 3.11
C SER A 140 -12.21 -0.07 4.01
N CYS A 141 -11.17 0.75 3.77
CA CYS A 141 -9.95 0.74 4.58
C CYS A 141 -10.18 1.46 5.92
N GLN A 142 -9.70 0.84 7.01
CA GLN A 142 -9.74 1.41 8.36
C GLN A 142 -8.47 2.20 8.72
N VAL A 143 -7.72 2.64 7.71
CA VAL A 143 -6.44 3.34 7.91
C VAL A 143 -6.68 4.65 8.65
N LYS A 144 -6.00 4.81 9.78
CA LYS A 144 -6.01 6.01 10.62
C LYS A 144 -4.83 6.93 10.35
N VAL A 145 -3.69 6.36 9.94
CA VAL A 145 -2.47 7.12 9.68
C VAL A 145 -2.01 6.92 8.24
N LEU A 146 -1.91 8.01 7.47
CA LEU A 146 -1.29 8.01 6.15
C LEU A 146 0.06 8.75 6.21
N LYS A 147 1.15 8.10 5.79
CA LYS A 147 2.47 8.72 5.71
C LYS A 147 2.88 8.83 4.25
N ILE A 148 3.22 10.02 3.78
CA ILE A 148 3.73 10.27 2.44
C ILE A 148 5.15 10.78 2.55
N SER A 149 6.10 10.08 1.94
CA SER A 149 7.48 10.57 1.80
C SER A 149 7.78 10.95 0.35
N GLU A 150 8.75 11.84 0.19
CA GLU A 150 9.21 12.35 -1.11
C GLU A 150 8.13 13.09 -1.91
N TYR A 151 7.21 13.79 -1.24
CA TYR A 151 6.15 14.52 -1.91
C TYR A 151 6.72 15.68 -2.76
N GLY A 152 6.53 15.57 -4.08
CA GLY A 152 7.06 16.50 -5.07
C GLY A 152 6.11 17.64 -5.44
N GLY A 153 4.82 17.56 -5.08
CA GLY A 153 3.82 18.58 -5.43
C GLY A 153 3.33 18.56 -6.87
N SER A 154 3.68 17.55 -7.65
CA SER A 154 3.20 17.44 -9.03
C SER A 154 1.67 17.27 -9.09
N PHE A 155 1.08 17.62 -10.23
CA PHE A 155 -0.37 17.47 -10.44
C PHE A 155 -0.87 16.04 -10.16
N GLN A 156 -0.07 15.01 -10.49
CA GLN A 156 -0.43 13.62 -10.23
C GLN A 156 -0.49 13.31 -8.73
N GLU A 157 0.49 13.80 -7.97
CA GLU A 157 0.54 13.61 -6.52
C GLU A 157 -0.59 14.36 -5.83
N LEU A 158 -0.87 15.60 -6.22
CA LEU A 158 -1.98 16.38 -5.68
C LEU A 158 -3.33 15.71 -5.96
N LYS A 159 -3.53 15.20 -7.19
CA LYS A 159 -4.74 14.44 -7.55
C LYS A 159 -4.87 13.17 -6.71
N GLN A 160 -3.76 12.47 -6.46
CA GLN A 160 -3.76 11.28 -5.63
C GLN A 160 -4.02 11.61 -4.15
N MET A 161 -3.48 12.70 -3.62
CA MET A 161 -3.76 13.16 -2.27
C MET A 161 -5.23 13.54 -2.09
N LYS A 162 -5.81 14.26 -3.06
CA LYS A 162 -7.25 14.55 -3.07
C LYS A 162 -8.09 13.26 -3.04
N HIS A 163 -7.65 12.24 -3.77
CA HIS A 163 -8.31 10.93 -3.77
C HIS A 163 -8.23 10.22 -2.43
N PHE A 164 -7.04 10.17 -1.82
CA PHE A 164 -6.86 9.56 -0.49
C PHE A 164 -7.67 10.28 0.59
N LEU A 165 -7.54 11.60 0.69
CA LEU A 165 -8.27 12.40 1.68
C LEU A 165 -9.79 12.33 1.49
N GLY A 166 -10.25 12.25 0.24
CA GLY A 166 -11.69 12.15 -0.09
C GLY A 166 -12.28 10.75 0.04
N LYS A 167 -11.47 9.69 0.22
CA LYS A 167 -11.94 8.29 0.25
C LYS A 167 -11.66 7.55 1.55
N LEU A 168 -10.56 7.87 2.23
CA LEU A 168 -10.21 7.23 3.51
C LEU A 168 -10.99 7.90 4.64
N LYS A 169 -12.13 7.31 5.02
CA LYS A 169 -13.09 7.88 5.97
C LYS A 169 -12.63 7.83 7.43
N CYS A 170 -11.65 6.98 7.76
CA CYS A 170 -11.15 6.79 9.12
C CYS A 170 -9.83 7.52 9.41
N LEU A 171 -9.35 8.38 8.51
CA LEU A 171 -8.08 9.08 8.72
C LEU A 171 -8.14 10.01 9.93
N GLU A 172 -7.16 9.87 10.81
CA GLU A 172 -6.92 10.75 11.95
C GLU A 172 -5.69 11.63 11.69
N THR A 173 -4.67 11.09 11.01
CA THR A 173 -3.43 11.84 10.75
C THR A 173 -2.85 11.53 9.37
N VAL A 174 -2.44 12.58 8.67
CA VAL A 174 -1.65 12.51 7.44
C VAL A 174 -0.32 13.20 7.68
N LYS A 175 0.78 12.45 7.56
CA LYS A 175 2.14 12.98 7.68
C LYS A 175 2.75 13.09 6.29
N VAL A 176 3.24 14.26 5.91
CA VAL A 176 3.82 14.51 4.60
C VAL A 176 5.24 15.04 4.76
N CYS A 177 6.22 14.30 4.25
CA CYS A 177 7.60 14.75 4.08
C CYS A 177 7.79 15.24 2.63
N PHE A 178 8.28 16.47 2.48
CA PHE A 178 8.56 17.05 1.17
C PHE A 178 9.89 16.56 0.60
N ASN A 179 10.00 16.56 -0.72
CA ASN A 179 11.31 16.42 -1.37
C ASN A 179 12.13 17.72 -1.16
N ALA A 180 13.42 17.61 -0.87
CA ALA A 180 14.31 18.71 -0.45
C ALA A 180 14.41 19.91 -1.41
N ASN A 181 13.95 19.76 -2.65
CA ASN A 181 14.14 20.76 -3.71
C ASN A 181 12.95 21.72 -3.92
N ASN A 182 11.90 21.65 -3.09
CA ASN A 182 10.65 22.37 -3.34
C ASN A 182 10.36 23.49 -2.32
N ASN A 183 9.57 24.49 -2.74
CA ASN A 183 9.02 25.49 -1.83
C ASN A 183 7.90 24.86 -0.97
N ASN A 184 8.23 24.55 0.28
CA ASN A 184 7.36 23.82 1.19
C ASN A 184 6.06 24.57 1.53
N GLU A 185 6.07 25.91 1.63
CA GLU A 185 4.88 26.69 2.02
C GLU A 185 3.74 26.56 1.00
N PHE A 186 4.07 26.69 -0.29
CA PHE A 186 3.08 26.53 -1.36
C PHE A 186 2.51 25.10 -1.40
N LEU A 187 3.35 24.09 -1.17
CA LEU A 187 2.91 22.70 -1.12
C LEU A 187 1.99 22.44 0.07
N GLN A 188 2.30 23.00 1.24
CA GLN A 188 1.45 22.93 2.43
C GLN A 188 0.10 23.58 2.17
N ALA A 189 0.05 24.78 1.61
CA ALA A 189 -1.19 25.49 1.30
C ALA A 189 -2.10 24.67 0.36
N ASN A 190 -1.53 24.09 -0.70
CA ASN A 190 -2.27 23.23 -1.63
C ASN A 190 -2.86 22.00 -0.95
N LEU A 191 -2.11 21.36 -0.05
CA LEU A 191 -2.57 20.18 0.68
C LEU A 191 -3.64 20.53 1.73
N MET A 192 -3.49 21.67 2.41
CA MET A 192 -4.45 22.14 3.41
C MET A 192 -5.81 22.49 2.80
N ALA A 193 -5.83 22.95 1.54
CA ALA A 193 -7.05 23.27 0.80
C ALA A 193 -7.83 22.04 0.28
N LEU A 194 -7.28 20.82 0.41
CA LEU A 194 -7.95 19.62 -0.07
C LEU A 194 -9.11 19.20 0.86
N PRO A 195 -10.25 18.77 0.28
CA PRO A 195 -11.36 18.26 1.08
C PRO A 195 -10.99 16.94 1.75
N ARG A 196 -11.52 16.74 2.96
CA ARG A 196 -11.29 15.55 3.79
C ARG A 196 -12.62 14.84 4.02
N ALA A 197 -12.64 13.53 3.85
CA ALA A 197 -13.80 12.70 4.18
C ALA A 197 -13.94 12.49 5.69
N SER A 198 -12.81 12.44 6.41
CA SER A 198 -12.77 12.39 7.87
C SER A 198 -12.66 13.80 8.45
N SER A 199 -13.53 14.13 9.41
CA SER A 199 -13.47 15.37 10.20
C SER A 199 -12.27 15.41 11.13
N GLU A 200 -11.84 14.25 11.64
CA GLU A 200 -10.74 14.11 12.61
C GLU A 200 -9.35 14.18 11.95
N CYS A 201 -9.30 14.18 10.61
CA CYS A 201 -8.05 14.10 9.87
C CYS A 201 -7.23 15.38 10.00
N ASN A 202 -6.09 15.30 10.68
CA ASN A 202 -5.10 16.38 10.75
C ASN A 202 -3.93 16.16 9.77
N LEU A 203 -3.42 17.23 9.16
CA LEU A 203 -2.21 17.20 8.32
C LEU A 203 -1.01 17.68 9.14
N GLN A 204 0.07 16.90 9.10
CA GLN A 204 1.35 17.22 9.71
C GLN A 204 2.42 17.21 8.62
N PHE A 205 3.26 18.24 8.62
CA PHE A 205 4.36 18.39 7.68
C PHE A 205 5.68 18.16 8.44
N LEU A 206 6.55 17.33 7.87
CA LEU A 206 7.81 16.88 8.47
C LEU A 206 9.02 17.31 7.65
#